data_AF-A0A2A9JZY4-F1
#
_entry.id   AF-A0A2A9JZY4-F1
#
_cell.length_a   1.000
_cell.length_b   1.000
_cell.length_c   1.000
_cell.angle_alpha   90.00
_cell.angle_beta   90.00
_cell.angle_gamma   90.00
#
_symmetry.space_group_name_H-M   'P 1'
#
loop_
_entity.id
_entity.type
_entity.pdbx_description
1 polymer ?
#
loop_
_entity_poly.entity_id
_entity_poly.type
_entity_poly.pdbx_seq_one_letter_code
_entity_poly.pdbx_strand_id
1 'polypeptide(L)'
;MNSETDIKLSGPFSVTDAAGRKHDIQAIRIFDEGYGIIDVYVDFAVAIGKERLFEDQRLIGQILARLRQIGYTGPDFGHGDLGLQDDKLIVLEAPEEFNAFAASKGWKNLAEEFAEDDQEDWHGEDSSSGSAPSSSKLDALKNKFKA
;
A
#
# COMPACT_ATOMS: atom_id res chain seq x y z
N MET A 1 -8.98 -13.54 8.01
CA MET A 1 -9.03 -12.26 7.27
C MET A 1 -9.61 -11.23 8.23
N ASN A 2 -8.76 -10.35 8.76
CA ASN A 2 -9.23 -9.25 9.62
C ASN A 2 -9.93 -8.23 8.72
N SER A 3 -11.19 -7.94 9.03
CA SER A 3 -12.07 -7.08 8.22
C SER A 3 -11.72 -5.59 8.31
N GLU A 4 -10.73 -5.22 9.13
CA GLU A 4 -10.39 -3.83 9.41
C GLU A 4 -9.61 -3.16 8.27
N THR A 5 -8.95 -3.94 7.40
CA THR A 5 -8.18 -3.44 6.25
C THR A 5 -8.87 -3.66 4.91
N ASP A 6 -10.07 -4.24 4.90
CA ASP A 6 -10.90 -4.39 3.69
C ASP A 6 -11.67 -3.10 3.41
N ILE A 7 -11.30 -2.37 2.36
CA ILE A 7 -11.95 -1.12 2.00
C ILE A 7 -12.73 -1.32 0.71
N LYS A 8 -14.07 -1.25 0.82
CA LYS A 8 -14.97 -1.29 -0.32
C LYS A 8 -15.07 0.09 -0.97
N LEU A 9 -14.59 0.18 -2.20
CA LEU A 9 -14.61 1.40 -2.99
C LEU A 9 -15.93 1.58 -3.74
N SER A 10 -16.57 0.49 -4.14
CA SER A 10 -17.83 0.52 -4.89
C SER A 10 -18.83 -0.52 -4.43
N GLY A 11 -20.11 -0.25 -4.69
CA GLY A 11 -21.18 -1.26 -4.67
C GLY A 11 -21.39 -1.90 -6.04
N PRO A 12 -22.35 -2.83 -6.17
CA PRO A 12 -22.51 -3.65 -7.37
C PRO A 12 -22.77 -2.86 -8.65
N PHE A 13 -22.23 -3.34 -9.77
CA PHE A 13 -22.45 -2.78 -11.10
C PHE A 13 -22.18 -3.84 -12.17
N SER A 14 -22.49 -3.55 -13.43
CA SER A 14 -22.25 -4.47 -14.55
C SER A 14 -21.33 -3.84 -15.58
N VAL A 15 -20.53 -4.67 -16.23
CA VAL A 15 -19.65 -4.29 -17.35
C VAL A 15 -19.81 -5.28 -18.49
N THR A 16 -19.40 -4.87 -19.69
CA THR A 16 -19.41 -5.74 -20.87
C THR A 16 -18.01 -5.89 -21.44
N ASP A 17 -17.55 -7.12 -21.65
CA ASP A 17 -16.23 -7.39 -22.23
C ASP A 17 -16.18 -7.10 -23.75
N ALA A 18 -15.00 -7.21 -24.35
CA ALA A 18 -14.79 -7.01 -25.78
C ALA A 18 -15.58 -8.03 -26.64
N ALA A 19 -15.82 -9.23 -26.11
CA ALA A 19 -16.64 -10.27 -26.75
C ALA A 19 -18.16 -10.02 -26.64
N GLY A 20 -18.58 -8.96 -25.95
CA GLY A 20 -19.98 -8.57 -25.79
C GLY A 20 -20.71 -9.31 -24.65
N ARG A 21 -19.98 -10.02 -23.80
CA ARG A 21 -20.57 -10.73 -22.64
C ARG A 21 -20.64 -9.80 -21.45
N LYS A 22 -21.76 -9.92 -20.73
CA LYS A 22 -22.03 -9.13 -19.54
C LYS A 22 -21.42 -9.84 -18.32
N HIS A 23 -20.71 -9.06 -17.52
CA HIS A 23 -20.15 -9.49 -16.24
C HIS A 23 -20.74 -8.62 -15.13
N ASP A 24 -21.28 -9.25 -14.10
CA ASP A 24 -21.77 -8.56 -12.92
C ASP A 24 -20.66 -8.52 -11.86
N ILE A 25 -20.31 -7.32 -11.41
CA ILE A 25 -19.29 -7.04 -10.39
C ILE A 25 -20.01 -6.77 -9.07
N GLN A 26 -19.58 -7.43 -8.00
CA GLN A 26 -20.11 -7.24 -6.65
C GLN A 26 -19.54 -5.99 -5.99
N ALA A 27 -18.23 -5.78 -6.10
CA ALA A 27 -17.53 -4.64 -5.53
C ALA A 27 -16.16 -4.46 -6.17
N ILE A 28 -15.62 -3.24 -6.02
CA ILE A 28 -14.19 -2.97 -6.13
C ILE A 28 -13.67 -2.75 -4.71
N ARG A 29 -12.58 -3.41 -4.36
CA ARG A 29 -11.98 -3.38 -3.02
C ARG A 29 -10.49 -3.16 -3.09
N ILE A 30 -9.94 -2.64 -2.01
CA ILE A 30 -8.50 -2.61 -1.76
C ILE A 30 -8.23 -3.20 -0.38
N PHE A 31 -7.06 -3.79 -0.23
CA PHE A 31 -6.54 -4.23 1.05
C PHE A 31 -5.31 -3.40 1.41
N ASP A 32 -5.22 -3.00 2.68
CA ASP A 32 -3.99 -2.47 3.21
C ASP A 32 -3.09 -3.65 3.64
N GLU A 33 -2.17 -4.06 2.77
CA GLU A 33 -1.21 -5.13 3.06
C GLU A 33 0.07 -4.63 3.76
N GLY A 34 0.23 -3.30 3.89
CA GLY A 34 1.38 -2.70 4.58
C GLY A 34 2.69 -2.70 3.79
N TYR A 35 2.65 -2.92 2.48
CA TYR A 35 3.82 -2.82 1.58
C TYR A 35 3.92 -1.50 0.82
N GLY A 36 2.99 -0.57 1.01
CA GLY A 36 2.99 0.76 0.40
C GLY A 36 2.51 0.81 -1.07
N ILE A 37 2.16 -0.35 -1.64
CA ILE A 37 1.56 -0.50 -2.97
C ILE A 37 0.11 -0.99 -2.80
N ILE A 38 -0.78 -0.54 -3.66
CA ILE A 38 -2.21 -0.88 -3.61
C ILE A 38 -2.58 -1.78 -4.77
N ASP A 39 -2.93 -3.02 -4.45
CA ASP A 39 -3.65 -3.92 -5.35
C ASP A 39 -5.15 -3.64 -5.30
N VAL A 40 -5.77 -3.51 -6.47
CA VAL A 40 -7.20 -3.27 -6.61
C VAL A 40 -7.91 -4.54 -7.05
N TYR A 41 -8.74 -5.03 -6.16
CA TYR A 41 -9.51 -6.27 -6.28
C TYR A 41 -10.88 -5.98 -6.88
N VAL A 42 -11.25 -6.70 -7.93
CA VAL A 42 -12.56 -6.59 -8.57
C VAL A 42 -13.29 -7.92 -8.46
N ASP A 43 -14.31 -7.95 -7.61
CA ASP A 43 -15.06 -9.18 -7.32
C ASP A 43 -16.19 -9.37 -8.32
N PHE A 44 -16.20 -10.51 -9.00
CA PHE A 44 -17.28 -10.91 -9.88
C PHE A 44 -18.35 -11.67 -9.12
N ALA A 45 -19.61 -11.45 -9.51
CA ALA A 45 -20.75 -12.13 -8.91
C ALA A 45 -20.79 -13.63 -9.22
N VAL A 46 -20.21 -14.01 -10.36
CA VAL A 46 -20.14 -15.37 -10.87
C VAL A 46 -18.72 -15.70 -11.32
N ALA A 47 -18.45 -16.99 -11.45
CA ALA A 47 -17.21 -17.50 -12.02
C ALA A 47 -16.96 -16.91 -13.42
N ILE A 48 -15.83 -16.25 -13.62
CA ILE A 48 -15.35 -15.75 -14.92
C ILE A 48 -14.57 -16.82 -15.70
N GLY A 49 -14.28 -17.97 -15.07
CA GLY A 49 -13.61 -19.09 -15.71
C GLY A 49 -12.13 -18.82 -15.99
N LYS A 50 -11.57 -19.50 -17.00
CA LYS A 50 -10.13 -19.41 -17.35
C LYS A 50 -9.75 -18.14 -18.13
N GLU A 51 -10.65 -17.17 -18.20
CA GLU A 51 -10.48 -16.01 -19.05
C GLU A 51 -9.70 -14.93 -18.34
N ARG A 52 -8.73 -14.37 -19.05
CA ARG A 52 -7.88 -13.30 -18.55
C ARG A 52 -8.58 -11.97 -18.71
N LEU A 53 -9.66 -11.75 -17.96
CA LEU A 53 -10.44 -10.50 -18.05
C LEU A 53 -9.60 -9.27 -17.67
N PHE A 54 -8.50 -9.43 -16.94
CA PHE A 54 -7.50 -8.39 -16.68
C PHE A 54 -6.68 -7.97 -17.92
N GLU A 55 -6.81 -8.66 -19.06
CA GLU A 55 -6.23 -8.25 -20.35
C GLU A 55 -7.27 -7.50 -21.21
N ASP A 56 -8.56 -7.56 -20.87
CA ASP A 56 -9.65 -6.94 -21.62
C ASP A 56 -9.74 -5.43 -21.33
N GLN A 57 -9.18 -4.63 -22.24
CA GLN A 57 -9.15 -3.18 -22.14
C GLN A 57 -10.54 -2.53 -22.11
N ARG A 58 -11.55 -3.14 -22.73
CA ARG A 58 -12.92 -2.61 -22.73
C ARG A 58 -13.55 -2.80 -21.36
N LEU A 59 -13.34 -3.96 -20.75
CA LEU A 59 -13.79 -4.28 -19.41
C LEU A 59 -13.08 -3.39 -18.38
N ILE A 60 -11.74 -3.30 -18.44
CA ILE A 60 -10.95 -2.45 -17.55
C ILE A 60 -11.35 -0.98 -17.68
N GLY A 61 -11.53 -0.47 -18.91
CA GLY A 61 -11.97 0.90 -19.13
C GLY A 61 -13.30 1.23 -18.44
N GLN A 62 -14.24 0.28 -18.38
CA GLN A 62 -15.51 0.46 -17.65
C GLN A 62 -15.33 0.42 -16.13
N ILE A 63 -14.43 -0.43 -15.61
CA ILE A 63 -14.08 -0.47 -14.19
C ILE A 63 -13.42 0.86 -13.77
N LEU A 64 -12.48 1.37 -14.57
CA LEU A 64 -11.84 2.66 -14.33
C LEU A 64 -12.83 3.82 -14.45
N ALA A 65 -13.77 3.76 -15.39
CA ALA A 65 -14.87 4.72 -15.45
C ALA A 65 -15.72 4.70 -14.17
N ARG A 66 -15.93 3.52 -13.57
CA ARG A 66 -16.63 3.41 -12.29
C ARG A 66 -15.84 4.04 -11.14
N LEU A 67 -14.52 3.85 -11.09
CA LEU A 67 -13.65 4.53 -10.12
C LEU A 67 -13.67 6.06 -10.30
N ARG A 68 -13.69 6.53 -11.56
CA ARG A 68 -13.78 7.96 -11.88
C ARG A 68 -15.09 8.58 -11.41
N GLN A 69 -16.21 7.86 -11.52
CA GLN A 69 -17.50 8.31 -11.01
C GLN A 69 -17.51 8.51 -9.49
N ILE A 70 -16.68 7.79 -8.74
CA ILE A 70 -16.63 7.87 -7.27
C ILE A 70 -15.49 8.76 -6.74
N GLY A 71 -14.77 9.44 -7.65
CA GLY A 71 -13.82 10.51 -7.34
C GLY A 71 -12.37 10.26 -7.74
N TYR A 72 -12.03 9.13 -8.37
CA TYR A 72 -10.65 8.90 -8.84
C TYR A 72 -10.36 9.70 -10.12
N THR A 73 -9.27 10.47 -10.17
CA THR A 73 -8.93 11.31 -11.34
C THR A 73 -7.53 11.04 -11.89
N GLY A 74 -6.87 9.98 -11.42
CA GLY A 74 -5.50 9.62 -11.84
C GLY A 74 -5.43 8.81 -13.15
N PRO A 75 -4.22 8.31 -13.47
CA PRO A 75 -3.97 7.53 -14.67
C PRO A 75 -4.70 6.17 -14.67
N ASP A 76 -4.70 5.49 -15.83
CA ASP A 76 -5.25 4.13 -15.94
C ASP A 76 -4.38 3.13 -15.17
N PHE A 77 -4.99 2.01 -14.77
CA PHE A 77 -4.30 0.97 -14.01
C PHE A 77 -3.48 0.04 -14.89
N GLY A 78 -2.47 -0.58 -14.29
CA GLY A 78 -1.66 -1.62 -14.89
C GLY A 78 -2.28 -3.02 -14.74
N HIS A 79 -1.55 -4.02 -15.24
CA HIS A 79 -1.89 -5.42 -14.99
C HIS A 79 -1.44 -5.79 -13.57
N GLY A 80 -2.35 -6.30 -12.74
CA GLY A 80 -1.96 -6.88 -11.45
C GLY A 80 -1.27 -8.23 -11.61
N ASP A 81 -0.70 -8.74 -10.53
CA ASP A 81 0.02 -10.02 -10.53
C ASP A 81 -0.91 -11.18 -10.96
N LEU A 82 -0.41 -12.03 -11.85
CA LEU A 82 -1.10 -13.23 -12.32
C LEU A 82 -1.37 -14.24 -11.19
N GLY A 83 -0.52 -14.26 -10.16
CA GLY A 83 -0.65 -15.13 -9.01
C GLY A 83 -1.81 -14.77 -8.09
N LEU A 84 -2.37 -13.56 -8.22
CA LEU A 84 -3.48 -13.06 -7.41
C LEU A 84 -4.84 -13.18 -8.10
N GLN A 85 -4.86 -13.63 -9.36
CA GLN A 85 -6.09 -13.81 -10.13
C GLN A 85 -6.82 -15.10 -9.68
N ASP A 86 -8.14 -15.04 -9.56
CA ASP A 86 -8.99 -16.19 -9.18
C ASP A 86 -10.23 -16.28 -10.10
N ASP A 87 -10.98 -17.37 -10.01
CA ASP A 87 -12.17 -17.66 -10.80
C ASP A 87 -13.28 -16.62 -10.63
N LYS A 88 -13.26 -15.79 -9.58
CA LYS A 88 -14.24 -14.70 -9.35
C LYS A 88 -13.58 -13.36 -9.05
N LEU A 89 -12.30 -13.22 -9.33
CA LEU A 89 -11.52 -12.07 -8.90
C LEU A 89 -10.48 -11.75 -9.96
N ILE A 90 -10.44 -10.49 -10.36
CA ILE A 90 -9.23 -9.96 -10.99
C ILE A 90 -8.56 -8.94 -10.08
N VAL A 91 -7.25 -8.87 -10.19
CA VAL A 91 -6.41 -7.89 -9.49
C VAL A 91 -5.76 -6.97 -10.52
N LEU A 92 -5.81 -5.68 -10.24
CA LEU A 92 -5.22 -4.61 -11.04
C LEU A 92 -4.21 -3.85 -10.19
N GLU A 93 -3.07 -3.50 -10.80
CA GLU A 93 -2.03 -2.71 -10.14
C GLU A 93 -2.41 -1.22 -10.26
N ALA A 94 -2.62 -0.57 -9.10
CA ALA A 94 -2.91 0.84 -9.07
C ALA A 94 -1.61 1.67 -9.16
N PRO A 95 -1.62 2.79 -9.90
CA PRO A 95 -0.50 3.72 -9.93
C PRO A 95 -0.40 4.47 -8.59
N GLU A 96 0.77 5.04 -8.27
CA GLU A 96 1.01 5.75 -7.00
C GLU A 96 0.03 6.91 -6.77
N GLU A 97 -0.43 7.58 -7.83
CA GLU A 97 -1.43 8.66 -7.72
C GLU A 97 -2.79 8.18 -7.20
N PHE A 98 -3.05 6.86 -7.22
CA PHE A 98 -4.23 6.27 -6.61
C PHE A 98 -4.20 6.35 -5.07
N ASN A 99 -3.02 6.46 -4.45
CA ASN A 99 -2.85 6.48 -2.99
C ASN A 99 -3.64 7.62 -2.33
N ALA A 100 -3.65 8.82 -2.93
CA ALA A 100 -4.41 9.95 -2.41
C ALA A 100 -5.93 9.68 -2.42
N PHE A 101 -6.42 9.02 -3.48
CA PHE A 101 -7.82 8.61 -3.56
C PHE A 101 -8.13 7.51 -2.54
N ALA A 102 -7.27 6.48 -2.43
CA ALA A 102 -7.43 5.41 -1.46
C ALA A 102 -7.44 5.94 -0.02
N ALA A 103 -6.54 6.86 0.32
CA ALA A 103 -6.49 7.51 1.64
C ALA A 103 -7.80 8.25 1.95
N SER A 104 -8.39 8.92 0.96
CA SER A 104 -9.72 9.56 1.12
C SER A 104 -10.86 8.56 1.41
N LYS A 105 -10.65 7.27 1.13
CA LYS A 105 -11.58 6.18 1.42
C LYS A 105 -11.23 5.40 2.71
N GLY A 106 -10.16 5.80 3.40
CA GLY A 106 -9.76 5.23 4.69
C GLY A 106 -8.55 4.31 4.64
N TRP A 107 -7.81 4.24 3.52
CA TRP A 107 -6.52 3.53 3.46
C TRP A 107 -5.46 4.31 4.26
N LYS A 108 -4.57 3.60 4.96
CA LYS A 108 -3.69 4.21 5.97
C LYS A 108 -2.20 4.19 5.62
N ASN A 109 -1.79 3.52 4.55
CA ASN A 109 -0.38 3.37 4.18
C ASN A 109 0.48 2.91 5.36
N LEU A 110 0.22 1.72 5.90
CA LEU A 110 0.93 1.22 7.07
C LEU A 110 2.46 1.13 6.86
N ALA A 111 2.93 1.04 5.61
CA ALA A 111 4.36 1.00 5.28
C ALA A 111 5.09 2.29 5.68
N GLU A 112 4.41 3.44 5.60
CA GLU A 112 4.97 4.72 6.03
C GLU A 112 5.09 4.77 7.57
N GLU A 113 4.08 4.28 8.30
CA GLU A 113 4.10 4.18 9.76
C GLU A 113 5.28 3.32 10.26
N PHE A 114 5.61 2.22 9.58
CA PHE A 114 6.77 1.37 9.94
C PHE A 114 8.12 1.96 9.51
N ALA A 115 8.17 2.83 8.49
CA ALA A 115 9.40 3.50 8.08
C ALA A 115 9.82 4.61 9.04
N GLU A 116 8.85 5.24 9.71
CA GLU A 116 9.08 6.30 10.71
C GLU A 116 9.59 5.70 12.04
N ASP A 117 9.07 4.54 12.47
CA ASP A 117 9.48 3.87 13.72
C ASP A 117 10.92 3.29 13.67
N ASP A 118 11.44 2.91 12.49
CA ASP A 118 12.81 2.38 12.34
C ASP A 118 13.89 3.49 12.42
N GLN A 119 13.49 4.77 12.47
CA GLN A 119 14.39 5.91 12.51
C GLN A 119 14.53 6.56 13.91
N GLU A 120 13.83 6.06 14.93
CA GLU A 120 13.83 6.63 16.29
C GLU A 120 14.46 5.72 17.37
N ASP A 121 15.59 5.02 17.12
CA ASP A 121 16.46 4.59 18.26
C ASP A 121 17.93 4.20 17.94
N TRP A 122 18.57 4.78 16.91
CA TRP A 122 20.04 4.68 16.74
C TRP A 122 20.74 6.03 16.90
N HIS A 123 20.43 6.75 17.98
CA HIS A 123 21.35 7.71 18.59
C HIS A 123 22.25 7.01 19.62
N GLY A 124 23.05 6.05 19.15
CA GLY A 124 24.21 5.54 19.86
C GLY A 124 25.45 6.37 19.48
N GLU A 125 25.77 7.36 20.31
CA GLU A 125 27.06 8.04 20.30
C GLU A 125 28.23 7.04 20.30
N ASP A 126 29.17 7.14 19.36
CA ASP A 126 30.57 7.34 19.75
C ASP A 126 31.39 7.98 18.62
N SER A 127 31.75 9.23 18.86
CA SER A 127 32.68 10.00 18.06
C SER A 127 34.13 9.64 18.46
N SER A 128 34.80 8.77 17.70
CA SER A 128 36.25 8.61 17.83
C SER A 128 37.00 9.45 16.78
N SER A 129 37.06 10.76 17.01
CA SER A 129 38.15 11.59 16.45
C SER A 129 38.83 12.34 17.59
N GLY A 130 40.15 12.15 17.68
CA GLY A 130 40.93 12.43 18.87
C GLY A 130 41.03 13.90 19.24
N SER A 131 41.06 14.16 20.55
CA SER A 131 41.75 15.29 21.16
C SER A 131 42.07 14.99 22.63
N ALA A 132 43.24 15.44 23.05
CA ALA A 132 44.01 15.01 24.22
C ALA A 132 43.32 15.20 25.59
N PRO A 133 43.68 14.40 26.62
CA PRO A 133 43.16 14.57 27.96
C PRO A 133 43.72 15.84 28.62
N SER A 134 42.85 16.83 28.85
CA SER A 134 43.18 18.02 29.66
C SER A 134 43.34 17.63 31.13
N SER A 135 44.56 17.80 31.63
CA SER A 135 45.13 17.34 32.91
C SER A 135 44.59 18.03 34.17
N SER A 136 43.38 18.59 34.16
CA SER A 136 42.94 19.50 35.24
C SER A 136 41.98 18.87 36.27
N LYS A 137 41.52 17.62 36.08
CA LYS A 137 40.61 16.93 37.02
C LYS A 137 41.25 15.78 37.82
N LEU A 138 42.44 15.31 37.41
CA LEU A 138 43.16 14.23 38.10
C LEU A 138 43.95 14.72 39.33
N ASP A 139 44.26 16.01 39.44
CA ASP A 139 45.04 16.57 40.57
C ASP A 139 44.20 16.75 41.85
N ALA A 140 42.88 16.94 41.72
CA ALA A 140 41.97 17.11 42.85
C ALA A 140 41.70 15.81 43.65
N LEU A 141 42.01 14.64 43.07
CA LEU A 141 41.73 13.33 43.69
C LEU A 141 42.92 12.74 44.46
N LYS A 142 44.14 13.26 44.29
CA LYS A 142 45.33 12.74 44.98
C LYS A 142 45.56 13.31 46.38
N ASN A 143 44.87 14.40 46.75
CA ASN A 143 45.02 15.02 48.06
C ASN A 143 44.00 14.55 49.11
N LYS A 144 43.13 13.59 48.77
CA LYS A 144 42.09 13.06 49.68
C LYS A 144 42.42 11.69 50.29
N PHE A 145 43.56 11.09 49.94
CA PHE A 145 44.03 9.80 50.47
C PHE A 145 45.46 9.87 51.03
N LYS A 146 45.79 10.98 51.71
CA LYS A 146 46.97 11.03 52.57
C LYS A 146 46.54 11.45 53.99
N ALA A 147 46.16 10.44 54.77
CA ALA A 147 46.24 10.41 56.22
C ALA A 147 46.84 9.04 56.58
#